data_AF-A0A538T5B8-F1
#
_entry.id   AF-A0A538T5B8-F1
#
_cell.length_a   1.000
_cell.length_b   1.000
_cell.length_c   1.000
_cell.angle_alpha   90.00
_cell.angle_beta   90.00
_cell.angle_gamma   90.00
#
_symmetry.space_group_name_H-M   'P 1'
#
loop_
_entity.id
_entity.type
_entity.pdbx_description
1 polymer ?
#
loop_
_entity_poly.entity_id
_entity_poly.type
_entity_poly.pdbx_seq_one_letter_code
_entity_poly.pdbx_strand_id
1 'polypeptide(L)' 'MLHDMRRSAARNMSQEGMPQHLVMKATGHKTVEMFHRYAIVSQADLEEALGRVADKDSAPRGE' A
#
# COMPACT_ATOMS: atom_id res chain seq x y z
N MET A 1 -13.03 19.12 -10.32
CA MET A 1 -12.90 18.07 -11.37
C MET A 1 -12.56 16.79 -10.65
N LEU A 2 -13.36 15.73 -10.80
CA LEU A 2 -13.08 14.41 -10.22
C LEU A 2 -11.83 13.85 -10.90
N HIS A 3 -10.66 14.21 -10.37
CA HIS A 3 -9.39 13.64 -10.79
C HIS A 3 -9.36 12.17 -10.38
N ASP A 4 -8.70 11.33 -11.19
CA ASP A 4 -8.60 9.87 -11.01
C ASP A 4 -8.42 9.47 -9.54
N MET A 5 -9.55 9.11 -8.90
CA MET A 5 -9.58 8.74 -7.48
C MET A 5 -8.94 7.38 -7.25
N ARG A 6 -8.73 6.58 -8.30
CA ARG A 6 -8.09 5.27 -8.22
C ARG A 6 -6.67 5.38 -7.71
N ARG A 7 -5.91 6.39 -8.15
CA ARG A 7 -4.56 6.66 -7.63
C ARG A 7 -4.55 6.99 -6.14
N SER A 8 -5.40 7.91 -5.71
CA SER A 8 -5.46 8.33 -4.30
C SER A 8 -6.00 7.21 -3.40
N ALA A 9 -7.01 6.47 -3.84
CA ALA A 9 -7.57 5.33 -3.13
C ALA A 9 -6.56 4.19 -3.00
N ALA A 10 -5.87 3.83 -4.08
CA ALA A 10 -4.85 2.78 -4.06
C ALA A 10 -3.71 3.12 -3.09
N ARG A 11 -3.27 4.38 -3.08
CA ARG A 11 -2.22 4.87 -2.18
C ARG A 11 -2.66 4.86 -0.72
N ASN A 12 -3.83 5.43 -0.41
CA ASN A 12 -4.31 5.51 0.96
C ASN A 12 -4.49 4.11 1.58
N MET A 13 -5.15 3.20 0.85
CA MET A 13 -5.37 1.84 1.34
C MET A 13 -4.06 1.05 1.52
N SER A 14 -3.07 1.27 0.64
CA SER A 14 -1.75 0.63 0.78
C SER A 14 -1.00 1.14 2.02
N GLN A 15 -1.11 2.44 2.34
CA GLN A 15 -0.51 3.05 3.52
C GLN A 15 -1.13 2.59 4.84
N GLU A 16 -2.44 2.31 4.82
CA GLU A 16 -3.15 1.62 5.91
C GLU A 16 -2.74 0.14 6.07
N GLY A 17 -1.83 -0.35 5.21
CA GLY A 17 -1.34 -1.72 5.25
C GLY A 17 -2.32 -2.75 4.69
N MET A 18 -3.33 -2.32 3.91
CA MET A 18 -4.23 -3.27 3.27
C MET A 18 -3.46 -4.12 2.25
N PRO A 19 -3.71 -5.44 2.22
CA PRO A 19 -3.07 -6.31 1.25
C PRO A 19 -3.48 -5.94 -0.18
N GLN A 20 -2.51 -5.98 -1.09
CA GLN A 20 -2.64 -5.56 -2.49
C GLN A 20 -3.90 -6.10 -3.18
N HIS A 21 -4.27 -7.37 -2.97
CA HIS A 21 -5.45 -7.96 -3.60
C HIS A 21 -6.77 -7.29 -3.17
N LEU A 22 -6.89 -6.82 -1.92
CA LEU A 22 -8.05 -6.07 -1.44
C LEU A 22 -8.07 -4.67 -2.04
N VAL A 23 -6.91 -4.02 -2.10
CA VAL A 23 -6.78 -2.69 -2.72
C VAL A 23 -7.17 -2.74 -4.19
N MET A 24 -6.68 -3.73 -4.94
CA MET A 24 -7.03 -3.95 -6.35
C MET A 24 -8.52 -4.20 -6.55
N LYS A 25 -9.15 -5.01 -5.67
CA LYS A 25 -10.60 -5.27 -5.72
C LYS A 25 -11.41 -4.01 -5.43
N ALA A 26 -11.01 -3.22 -4.44
CA ALA A 26 -11.68 -1.97 -4.06
C ALA A 26 -11.57 -0.88 -5.13
N THR A 27 -10.44 -0.83 -5.83
CA THR A 27 -10.15 0.20 -6.85
C THR A 27 -10.51 -0.23 -8.28
N GLY A 28 -10.84 -1.51 -8.49
CA GLY A 28 -11.21 -2.06 -9.79
C GLY A 28 -10.03 -2.36 -10.72
N HIS A 29 -8.82 -2.51 -10.18
CA HIS A 29 -7.65 -2.89 -10.96
C HIS A 29 -7.74 -4.37 -11.38
N LYS A 30 -7.77 -4.61 -12.68
CA LYS A 30 -7.88 -5.97 -13.25
C LYS A 30 -6.53 -6.67 -13.34
N THR A 31 -5.45 -5.91 -13.46
CA THR A 31 -4.08 -6.45 -13.56
C THR A 31 -3.16 -5.78 -12.56
N VAL A 32 -2.13 -6.51 -12.15
CA VAL A 32 -1.08 -6.01 -11.26
C VAL A 32 -0.34 -4.83 -11.91
N GLU A 33 -0.18 -4.86 -13.22
CA GLU A 33 0.43 -3.77 -14.00
C GLU A 33 -0.41 -2.47 -13.98
N MET A 34 -1.74 -2.56 -13.97
CA MET A 34 -2.60 -1.38 -13.76
C MET A 34 -2.41 -0.81 -12.36
N PHE A 35 -2.26 -1.66 -11.35
CA PHE A 35 -2.02 -1.23 -9.98
C PHE A 35 -0.66 -0.52 -9.84
N HIS A 36 0.42 -1.10 -10.40
CA HIS A 36 1.75 -0.50 -10.35
C HIS A 36 1.87 0.85 -11.05
N ARG A 37 1.07 1.10 -12.10
CA ARG A 37 1.04 2.43 -12.74
C ARG A 37 0.60 3.56 -11.79
N TYR A 38 -0.18 3.24 -10.76
CA TYR A 38 -0.73 4.22 -9.82
C TYR A 38 -0.19 4.09 -8.39
N ALA A 39 0.36 2.93 -8.03
CA ALA A 39 1.10 2.70 -6.80
C ALA A 39 2.48 3.37 -6.88
N ILE A 40 2.49 4.70 -6.77
CA ILE A 40 3.73 5.46 -6.70
C ILE A 40 4.28 5.30 -5.29
N VAL A 41 5.36 4.53 -5.20
CA VAL A 41 6.16 4.37 -3.99
C VAL A 41 7.03 5.62 -3.85
N SER A 42 6.82 6.40 -2.78
CA SER A 42 7.75 7.46 -2.40
C SER A 42 8.90 6.89 -1.57
N GLN A 43 10.00 7.62 -1.49
CA GLN A 43 11.09 7.28 -0.56
C GLN A 43 10.58 7.23 0.89
N ALA A 44 9.68 8.13 1.28
CA ALA A 44 9.06 8.13 2.60
C ALA A 44 8.22 6.86 2.87
N ASP A 45 7.51 6.34 1.86
CA ASP A 45 6.75 5.08 1.99
C ASP A 45 7.69 3.89 2.26
N LEU A 46 8.88 3.88 1.65
CA LEU A 46 9.92 2.86 1.88
C LEU A 46 10.49 2.96 3.30
N GLU A 47 10.80 4.17 3.75
CA GLU A 47 11.34 4.41 5.11
C GLU A 47 10.31 4.02 6.19
N GLU A 48 9.04 4.37 6.02
CA GLU A 48 7.98 3.96 6.94
C GLU A 48 7.79 2.44 6.93
N ALA A 49 7.78 1.81 5.76
CA ALA A 49 7.66 0.35 5.65
C ALA A 49 8.83 -0.37 6.34
N LEU A 50 10.07 0.10 6.13
CA LEU A 50 11.25 -0.43 6.79
C LEU A 50 11.21 -0.22 8.31
N GLY A 51 10.75 0.96 8.76
CA GLY A 51 10.57 1.27 10.18
C GLY A 51 9.54 0.34 10.85
N ARG A 52 8.38 0.10 10.22
CA ARG A 52 7.36 -0.83 10.72
C ARG A 52 7.84 -2.28 10.75
N VAL A 53 8.68 -2.70 9.79
CA VAL A 53 9.27 -4.05 9.79
C VAL A 53 10.27 -4.21 10.94
N ALA A 54 11.12 -3.21 11.17
CA ALA A 54 12.05 -3.21 12.30
C ALA A 54 11.32 -3.23 13.66
N ASP A 55 10.24 -2.45 13.79
CA ASP A 55 9.39 -2.43 14.99
C ASP A 55 8.70 -3.77 15.25
N LYS A 56 8.13 -4.41 14.21
CA LYS A 56 7.49 -5.72 14.35
C LYS A 56 8.45 -6.85 14.74
N ASP A 57 9.73 -6.76 14.41
CA ASP A 57 10.75 -7.72 14.83
C ASP A 57 11.16 -7.51 16.31
N SER A 58 10.86 -6.33 16.86
CA SER A 58 11.17 -5.95 18.26
C SER A 58 10.12 -6.45 19.26
N ALA A 59 8.93 -6.83 18.81
CA ALA A 59 7.90 -7.42 19.67
C ALA A 59 8.25 -8.90 19.93
N PRO A 60 8.29 -9.36 21.19
CA PRO A 60 8.63 -10.74 21.49
C PRO A 60 7.63 -11.64 20.77
N ARG A 61 8.15 -12.48 19.87
CA ARG A 61 7.39 -13.52 19.19
C ARG A 61 6.93 -14.50 20.27
N GLY A 62 5.74 -14.25 20.80
CA GLY A 62 5.14 -15.01 21.89
C GLY A 62 5.08 -16.49 21.57
N GLU A 63 5.50 -17.27 22.55
CA GLU A 63 5.53 -18.73 22.62
C GLU A 63 4.12 -19.35 22.61
#